data_AF-A0A7R9AL03-F1
#
_entry.id   AF-A0A7R9AL03-F1
#
_cell.length_a   1.000
_cell.length_b   1.000
_cell.length_c   1.000
_cell.angle_alpha   90.00
_cell.angle_beta   90.00
_cell.angle_gamma   90.00
#
_symmetry.space_group_name_H-M   'P 1'
#
loop_
_entity.id
_entity.type
_entity.pdbx_description
1 polymer ?
#
loop_
_entity_poly.entity_id
_entity_poly.type
_entity_poly.pdbx_seq_one_letter_code
_entity_poly.pdbx_strand_id
1 'polypeptide(L)' 'GNAGFDAQETLVKLEEELDSNMESVGVDLESGGALIPSQVGIYDNYCVKKHQINSATVIASNLLLVDEVMRAGLSSLK' A
#
# COMPACT_ATOMS: atom_id res chain seq x y z
N GLY A 1 3.44 -13.04 2.81
CA GLY A 1 3.97 -11.70 2.47
C GLY A 1 5.43 -11.56 2.88
N ASN A 2 6.00 -10.35 2.88
CA ASN A 2 7.42 -10.12 3.24
C ASN A 2 7.82 -10.67 4.64
N ALA A 3 6.87 -10.81 5.56
CA ALA A 3 7.06 -11.37 6.90
C ALA A 3 6.86 -12.90 6.99
N GLY A 4 6.61 -13.60 5.88
CA GLY A 4 6.46 -15.07 5.88
C GLY A 4 5.07 -15.61 6.28
N PHE A 5 4.18 -14.77 6.80
CA PHE A 5 2.79 -15.16 7.10
C PHE A 5 1.88 -15.20 5.86
N ASP A 6 0.80 -15.97 5.97
CA ASP A 6 -0.28 -15.98 4.99
C ASP A 6 -1.00 -14.63 4.99
N ALA A 7 -1.10 -14.02 3.81
CA ALA A 7 -1.60 -12.66 3.69
C ALA A 7 -3.11 -12.56 3.95
N GLN A 8 -3.88 -13.59 3.58
CA GLN A 8 -5.33 -13.58 3.74
C GLN A 8 -5.69 -13.87 5.20
N GLU A 9 -5.03 -14.84 5.82
CA GLU A 9 -5.25 -15.16 7.24
C GLU A 9 -4.92 -13.97 8.14
N THR A 10 -3.78 -13.30 7.92
CA THR A 10 -3.43 -12.09 8.67
C THR A 10 -4.45 -10.96 8.43
N LEU A 11 -4.94 -10.78 7.20
CA LEU A 11 -5.95 -9.75 6.92
C LEU A 11 -7.24 -9.97 7.71
N VAL A 12 -7.74 -11.21 7.74
CA VAL A 12 -8.98 -11.55 8.48
C VAL A 12 -8.83 -11.24 9.96
N LYS A 13 -7.68 -11.58 10.57
CA LYS A 13 -7.41 -11.26 11.99
C LYS A 13 -7.42 -9.76 12.27
N LEU A 14 -6.96 -8.93 11.33
CA LEU A 14 -7.00 -7.47 11.48
C LEU A 14 -8.42 -6.93 11.39
N GLU A 15 -9.24 -7.45 10.47
CA GLU A 15 -10.63 -7.04 10.31
C GLU A 15 -11.45 -7.37 11.57
N GLU A 16 -11.26 -8.57 12.13
CA GLU A 16 -11.90 -8.98 13.39
C GLU A 16 -11.52 -8.07 14.57
N GLU A 17 -10.24 -7.69 14.69
CA GLU A 17 -9.76 -6.81 15.75
C GLU A 17 -10.23 -5.35 15.56
N LEU A 18 -10.30 -4.89 14.30
CA LEU A 18 -10.77 -3.55 13.94
C LEU A 18 -12.25 -3.37 14.31
N ASP A 19 -13.07 -4.37 14.00
CA ASP A 19 -14.51 -4.38 14.35
C ASP A 19 -14.72 -4.39 15.87
N SER A 20 -13.79 -4.97 16.62
CA SER A 20 -13.88 -5.10 18.08
C SER A 20 -13.45 -3.84 18.83
N ASN A 21 -12.42 -3.12 18.35
CA ASN A 21 -11.73 -2.10 19.14
C ASN A 21 -11.92 -0.64 18.68
N MET A 22 -12.58 -0.35 17.55
CA MET A 22 -12.81 1.02 17.02
C MET A 22 -11.55 1.91 16.90
N GLU A 23 -10.35 1.36 17.08
CA GLU A 23 -9.05 2.01 16.97
C GLU A 23 -8.31 1.51 15.74
N SER A 24 -7.25 2.22 15.34
CA SER A 24 -6.41 1.80 14.21
C SER A 24 -5.58 0.56 14.57
N VAL A 25 -5.81 -0.53 13.85
CA VAL A 25 -5.08 -1.79 13.99
C VAL A 25 -3.98 -1.88 12.94
N GLY A 26 -2.84 -2.48 13.30
CA GLY A 26 -1.73 -2.79 12.41
C GLY A 26 -1.30 -4.25 12.51
N VAL A 27 -0.41 -4.65 11.61
CA VAL A 27 0.13 -6.02 11.55
C VAL A 27 1.39 -6.12 12.39
N ASP A 28 1.43 -7.15 13.25
CA ASP A 28 2.66 -7.59 13.88
C ASP A 28 3.48 -8.47 12.91
N LEU A 29 4.70 -8.06 12.61
CA LEU A 29 5.59 -8.77 11.69
C LEU A 29 6.31 -9.95 12.35
N GLU A 30 6.24 -10.12 13.68
CA GLU A 30 6.84 -11.25 14.38
C GLU A 30 5.84 -12.38 14.62
N SER A 31 4.58 -12.06 14.92
CA SER A 31 3.53 -13.06 15.17
C SER A 31 2.56 -13.26 14.01
N GLY A 32 2.47 -12.31 13.08
CA GLY A 32 1.46 -12.30 12.01
C GLY A 32 0.05 -11.96 12.51
N GLY A 33 -0.08 -11.51 13.75
CA GLY A 33 -1.32 -11.09 14.39
C GLY A 33 -1.59 -9.59 14.30
N ALA A 34 -2.65 -9.15 14.98
CA ALA A 34 -3.02 -7.76 15.12
C ALA A 34 -2.27 -7.08 16.29
N LEU A 35 -1.89 -5.83 16.12
CA LEU A 35 -1.36 -4.96 17.18
C LEU A 35 -1.92 -3.54 17.05
N ILE A 36 -1.80 -2.74 18.11
CA ILE A 36 -2.14 -1.31 18.09
C ILE A 36 -0.86 -0.51 17.84
N PRO A 37 -0.64 0.09 16.65
CA PRO A 37 0.65 0.70 16.29
C PRO A 37 1.09 1.84 17.21
N SER A 38 0.14 2.61 17.73
CA SER A 38 0.41 3.73 18.64
C SER A 38 0.99 3.28 19.98
N GLN A 39 0.65 2.09 20.46
CA GLN A 39 1.14 1.56 21.74
C GLN A 39 2.59 1.05 21.64
N VAL A 40 3.02 0.63 20.46
CA VAL A 40 4.39 0.14 20.18
C VAL A 40 5.29 1.21 19.54
N GLY A 41 4.78 2.43 19.36
CA GLY A 41 5.56 3.56 18.84
C GLY A 41 5.77 3.53 17.33
N ILE A 42 4.95 2.79 16.58
CA ILE A 42 5.02 2.72 15.12
C ILE A 42 4.14 3.83 14.54
N TYR A 43 4.78 4.82 13.91
CA TYR A 43 4.11 5.96 13.29
C TYR A 43 4.64 6.22 11.88
N ASP A 44 3.74 6.70 11.04
CA ASP A 44 4.06 7.17 9.70
C ASP A 44 3.98 8.70 9.62
N ASN A 45 4.82 9.29 8.77
CA ASN A 45 4.72 10.72 8.50
C ASN A 45 3.48 11.01 7.66
N TYR A 46 2.61 11.88 8.17
CA TYR A 46 1.40 12.32 7.50
C TYR A 46 1.65 12.85 6.08
N CYS A 47 2.69 13.67 5.87
CA CYS A 47 2.94 14.27 4.56
C CYS A 47 3.30 13.22 3.50
N VAL A 48 3.97 12.14 3.91
CA VAL A 48 4.34 11.02 3.04
C VAL A 48 3.09 10.28 2.57
N LYS A 49 2.20 9.89 3.49
CA LYS A 49 0.95 9.19 3.14
C LYS A 49 0.04 10.04 2.26
N LYS A 50 -0.12 11.33 2.58
CA LYS A 50 -0.91 12.27 1.78
C LYS A 50 -0.35 12.40 0.36
N HIS A 51 0.96 12.57 0.22
CA HIS A 51 1.59 12.69 -1.09
C HIS A 51 1.51 11.39 -1.89
N GLN A 52 1.71 10.24 -1.23
CA GLN A 52 1.67 8.92 -1.86
C GLN A 52 0.31 8.65 -2.53
N ILE A 53 -0.80 8.88 -1.81
CA ILE A 53 -2.15 8.67 -2.36
C ILE A 53 -2.40 9.62 -3.54
N ASN A 54 -2.02 10.89 -3.40
CA ASN A 54 -2.22 11.88 -4.45
C ASN A 54 -1.44 11.53 -5.72
N SER A 55 -0.15 11.22 -5.58
CA SER A 55 0.73 10.90 -6.71
C SER A 55 0.31 9.60 -7.39
N ALA A 56 0.06 8.54 -6.60
CA ALA A 56 -0.34 7.25 -7.13
C ALA A 56 -1.66 7.33 -7.92
N THR A 57 -2.66 8.05 -7.38
CA THR A 57 -3.95 8.24 -8.05
C THR A 57 -3.79 8.95 -9.39
N VAL A 58 -3.03 10.06 -9.43
CA VAL A 58 -2.82 10.83 -10.68
C VAL A 58 -2.11 9.99 -11.74
N ILE A 59 -1.05 9.26 -11.36
CA ILE A 59 -0.31 8.41 -12.30
C ILE A 59 -1.19 7.25 -12.79
N ALA A 60 -1.88 6.56 -11.87
CA ALA A 60 -2.76 5.45 -12.22
C ALA A 60 -3.89 5.90 -13.16
N SER A 61 -4.54 7.03 -12.90
CA SER A 61 -5.55 7.59 -13.79
C SER A 61 -4.99 7.90 -15.18
N ASN A 62 -3.81 8.52 -15.26
CA ASN A 62 -3.18 8.80 -16.56
C ASN A 62 -2.81 7.51 -17.31
N LEU A 63 -2.33 6.48 -16.61
CA LEU A 63 -2.04 5.18 -17.22
C LEU A 63 -3.29 4.49 -17.77
N LEU A 64 -4.42 4.58 -17.06
CA LEU A 64 -5.70 4.01 -17.51
C LEU A 64 -6.30 4.75 -18.71
N LEU A 65 -5.96 6.04 -18.90
CA LEU A 65 -6.45 6.86 -20.01
C LEU A 65 -5.59 6.76 -21.27
N VAL A 66 -4.38 6.22 -21.17
CA VAL A 66 -3.51 5.99 -22.33
C VAL A 66 -3.93 4.69 -23.00
N ASP A 67 -4.32 4.78 -24.27
CA ASP A 67 -4.71 3.62 -25.08
C ASP A 67 -3.49 2.97 -25.78
N GLU A 68 -2.57 3.80 -26.29
CA GLU A 68 -1.39 3.32 -27.02
C GLU A 68 -0.10 4.02 -26.56
N VAL A 69 0.99 3.24 -26.52
CA VAL A 69 2.34 3.75 -26.28
C VAL A 69 3.12 3.67 -27.59
N MET A 70 3.33 4.81 -28.25
CA MET A 70 4.10 4.88 -29.50
C MET A 70 5.58 5.19 -29.22
N ARG A 71 6.49 4.41 -29.81
CA ARG A 71 7.92 4.70 -29.82
C ARG A 71 8.35 5.11 -31.22
N ALA A 72 8.48 6.41 -31.46
CA ALA A 72 9.06 6.93 -32.70
C ALA A 72 10.54 7.29 -32.51
N GLY A 73 11.40 6.80 -33.40
CA GLY A 73 12.81 7.15 -33.52
C GLY A 73 13.20 7.12 -35.00
N LEU A 74 14.15 7.95 -35.41
CA LEU A 74 14.63 7.98 -36.80
C LEU A 74 15.46 6.72 -37.09
N SER A 75 14.84 5.69 -37.64
CA SER A 75 15.53 4.55 -38.25
C SER A 75 16.10 4.92 -39.63
N SER A 76 16.88 6.01 -39.74
CA SER A 76 17.74 6.28 -40.90
C SER A 76 18.69 7.45 -40.62
N LEU A 77 19.81 7.18 -39.96
CA LEU A 77 21.07 7.84 -40.31
C LEU A 77 21.77 6.92 -41.31
N LYS A 78 21.75 7.31 -42.57
CA LYS A 78 22.53 6.72 -43.66
C LYS A 78 23.37 7.83 -44.27
#